data_AF-A0A0D8XN50-F1
#
_entry.id   AF-A0A0D8XN50-F1
#
_cell.length_a   1.000
_cell.length_b   1.000
_cell.length_c   1.000
_cell.angle_alpha   90.00
_cell.angle_beta   90.00
_cell.angle_gamma   90.00
#
_symmetry.space_group_name_H-M   'P 1'
#
loop_
_entity.id
_entity.type
_entity.pdbx_description
1 polymer ?
#
loop_
_entity_poly.entity_id
_entity_poly.type
_entity_poly.pdbx_seq_one_letter_code
_entity_poly.pdbx_strand_id
1 'polypeptide(L)'
;MPPTIVSDSMRDVVALVGQDVDFTCKVDSLGRHMIAFVRSSTPPSLISFDEKESDRGNYSCQVNANPLLSATGKLDVKAVFDEF
;
A
#
# COMPACT_ATOMS: atom_id res chain seq x y z
N MET A 1 11.26 1.28 23.99
CA MET A 1 9.80 1.22 23.73
C MET A 1 9.56 0.29 22.57
N PRO A 2 8.49 -0.54 22.58
CA PRO A 2 8.14 -1.35 21.42
C PRO A 2 7.76 -0.45 20.24
N PRO A 3 8.05 -0.85 18.99
CA PRO A 3 7.63 -0.08 17.83
C PRO A 3 6.11 -0.11 17.71
N THR A 4 5.51 0.98 17.24
CA THR A 4 4.06 1.07 17.01
C THR A 4 3.80 1.75 15.68
N ILE A 5 2.94 1.16 14.86
CA ILE A 5 2.44 1.83 13.65
C ILE A 5 1.35 2.81 14.07
N VAL A 6 1.44 4.06 13.64
CA VAL A 6 0.44 5.08 13.95
C VAL A 6 -0.84 4.75 13.19
N SER A 7 -1.97 4.71 13.91
CA SER A 7 -3.27 4.21 13.45
C SER A 7 -3.89 4.96 12.26
N ASP A 8 -3.33 6.11 11.89
CA ASP A 8 -3.81 6.97 10.81
C ASP A 8 -2.80 7.11 9.65
N SER A 9 -1.76 6.26 9.68
CA SER A 9 -0.86 6.01 8.55
C SER A 9 -1.37 4.85 7.69
N MET A 10 -0.89 4.71 6.46
CA MET A 10 -1.38 3.71 5.49
C MET A 10 -2.89 3.80 5.21
N ARG A 11 -3.38 4.99 4.87
CA ARG A 11 -4.80 5.19 4.52
C ARG A 11 -5.12 4.68 3.13
N ASP A 12 -6.42 4.46 2.89
CA ASP A 12 -6.95 4.20 1.55
C ASP A 12 -6.75 5.41 0.62
N VAL A 13 -6.44 5.13 -0.64
CA VAL A 13 -6.20 6.13 -1.68
C VAL A 13 -7.05 5.81 -2.90
N VAL A 14 -7.66 6.86 -3.48
CA VAL A 14 -8.31 6.79 -4.79
C VAL A 14 -7.46 7.58 -5.77
N ALA A 15 -7.08 6.96 -6.87
CA ALA A 15 -6.25 7.58 -7.91
C ALA A 15 -6.88 7.40 -9.28
N LEU A 16 -6.63 8.34 -10.19
CA LEU A 16 -6.94 8.20 -11.60
C LEU A 16 -5.83 7.44 -12.32
N VAL A 17 -6.16 6.71 -13.39
CA VAL A 17 -5.17 6.02 -14.23
C VAL A 17 -4.10 7.02 -14.70
N GLY A 18 -2.84 6.71 -14.39
CA GLY A 18 -1.69 7.53 -14.75
C GLY A 18 -1.27 8.58 -13.71
N GLN A 19 -1.96 8.69 -12.57
CA GLN A 19 -1.48 9.46 -11.42
C GLN A 19 -0.48 8.66 -10.59
N ASP A 20 0.54 9.33 -10.07
CA ASP A 20 1.43 8.78 -9.06
C ASP A 20 0.75 8.74 -7.69
N VAL A 21 1.03 7.69 -6.91
CA VAL A 21 0.40 7.44 -5.60
C VAL A 21 1.46 7.22 -4.54
N ASP A 22 1.34 7.95 -3.43
CA ASP A 22 2.20 7.81 -2.26
C ASP A 22 1.46 7.18 -1.08
N PHE A 23 1.93 6.02 -0.63
CA PHE A 23 1.55 5.45 0.66
C PHE A 23 2.55 5.89 1.73
N THR A 24 2.05 6.49 2.82
CA THR A 24 2.88 6.91 3.95
C THR A 24 2.64 6.01 5.16
N CYS A 25 3.70 5.39 5.68
CA CYS A 25 3.68 4.62 6.91
C CYS A 25 4.50 5.32 8.00
N LYS A 26 3.84 5.70 9.10
CA LYS A 26 4.49 6.35 10.24
C LYS A 26 4.64 5.35 11.38
N VAL A 27 5.88 5.18 11.84
CA VAL A 27 6.22 4.24 12.90
C VAL A 27 6.95 4.98 14.01
N ASP A 28 6.43 4.85 15.23
CA ASP A 28 7.09 5.38 16.43
C ASP A 28 7.99 4.30 17.04
N SER A 29 9.09 4.73 17.67
CA SER A 29 10.03 3.84 18.38
C SER A 29 10.61 2.69 17.53
N LEU A 30 10.90 2.95 16.24
CA LEU A 30 11.37 1.92 15.29
C LEU A 30 12.61 1.15 15.80
N GLY A 31 13.59 1.86 16.37
CA GLY A 31 14.79 1.24 16.93
C GLY A 31 15.61 0.50 15.86
N ARG A 32 15.83 -0.80 16.06
CA ARG A 32 16.60 -1.67 15.14
C ARG A 32 15.71 -2.47 14.18
N HIS A 33 14.40 -2.23 14.20
CA HIS A 33 13.46 -2.90 13.31
C HIS A 33 13.51 -2.27 11.91
N MET A 34 13.04 -3.02 10.93
CA MET A 34 12.96 -2.61 9.54
C MET A 34 11.50 -2.50 9.11
N ILE A 35 11.26 -1.65 8.11
CA ILE A 35 9.96 -1.46 7.49
C ILE A 35 10.01 -2.02 6.07
N ALA A 36 8.94 -2.68 5.65
CA ALA A 36 8.72 -3.12 4.28
C ALA A 36 7.33 -2.69 3.79
N PHE A 37 7.24 -2.29 2.52
CA PHE A 37 5.97 -2.14 1.83
C PHE A 37 5.74 -3.37 0.96
N VAL A 38 4.58 -4.00 1.10
CA VAL A 38 4.24 -5.22 0.37
C VAL A 38 2.85 -5.10 -0.23
N ARG A 39 2.68 -5.59 -1.46
CA ARG A 39 1.36 -5.72 -2.09
C ARG A 39 0.70 -6.99 -1.53
N SER A 40 -0.43 -6.82 -0.84
CA SER A 40 -0.96 -7.83 0.08
C SER A 40 -1.68 -9.01 -0.57
N SER A 41 -2.07 -8.94 -1.85
CA SER A 41 -2.51 -10.11 -2.62
C SER A 41 -3.02 -9.73 -4.01
N THR A 42 -2.18 -10.00 -5.01
CA THR A 42 -2.64 -10.45 -6.32
C THR A 42 -1.62 -11.50 -6.71
N PRO A 43 -1.97 -12.80 -6.84
CA PRO A 43 -1.05 -13.75 -7.45
C PRO A 43 -0.62 -13.14 -8.79
N PRO A 44 0.66 -13.19 -9.17
CA PRO A 44 1.09 -12.64 -10.46
C PRO A 44 0.32 -13.38 -11.55
N SER A 45 -0.74 -12.75 -12.06
CA SER A 45 -1.52 -13.27 -13.17
C SER A 45 -0.57 -13.26 -14.37
N LEU A 46 -0.17 -14.44 -14.84
CA LEU A 46 0.81 -14.64 -15.91
C LEU A 46 0.39 -14.03 -17.28
N ILE A 47 -0.77 -13.40 -17.34
CA ILE A 47 -1.33 -12.71 -18.51
C ILE A 47 -2.20 -11.56 -18.01
N SER A 48 -1.68 -10.32 -18.01
CA SER A 48 -2.53 -9.12 -17.98
C SER A 48 -1.78 -7.95 -18.61
N PHE A 49 -2.08 -7.70 -19.89
CA PHE A 49 -1.77 -6.47 -20.58
C PHE A 49 -2.69 -5.37 -20.04
N ASP A 50 -2.28 -4.72 -18.96
CA ASP A 50 -2.56 -3.31 -18.58
C ASP A 50 -2.13 -3.12 -17.12
N GLU A 51 -0.89 -2.68 -16.91
CA GLU A 51 -0.27 -2.59 -15.58
C GLU A 51 -0.92 -1.53 -14.68
N LYS A 52 -1.49 -0.46 -15.27
CA LYS A 52 -2.01 0.69 -14.49
C LYS A 52 -3.36 0.45 -13.79
N GLU A 53 -4.31 -0.22 -14.43
CA GLU A 53 -5.52 -0.69 -13.71
C GLU A 53 -5.19 -1.87 -12.79
N SER A 54 -4.17 -2.66 -13.16
CA SER A 54 -3.69 -3.78 -12.36
C SER A 54 -3.14 -3.32 -11.01
N ASP A 55 -2.58 -2.12 -10.85
CA ASP A 55 -2.08 -1.63 -9.55
C ASP A 55 -3.16 -1.49 -8.45
N ARG A 56 -4.44 -1.55 -8.82
CA ARG A 56 -5.52 -1.65 -7.83
C ARG A 56 -5.29 -2.82 -6.86
N GLY A 57 -5.41 -2.57 -5.57
CA GLY A 57 -5.23 -3.61 -4.57
C GLY A 57 -4.90 -3.11 -3.18
N ASN A 58 -4.58 -4.05 -2.30
CA ASN A 58 -4.19 -3.76 -0.92
C ASN A 58 -2.67 -3.68 -0.81
N TYR A 59 -2.18 -2.65 -0.13
CA TYR A 59 -0.77 -2.42 0.15
C TYR A 59 -0.57 -2.35 1.65
N SER A 60 0.43 -3.06 2.17
CA SER A 60 0.72 -3.16 3.59
C SER A 60 2.10 -2.63 3.92
N CYS A 61 2.18 -1.82 4.97
CA CYS A 61 3.41 -1.50 5.67
C CYS A 61 3.60 -2.51 6.79
N GLN A 62 4.73 -3.20 6.79
CA GLN A 62 5.07 -4.23 7.78
C GLN A 62 6.33 -3.85 8.54
N VAL A 63 6.31 -4.05 9.86
CA VAL A 63 7.46 -3.87 10.76
C VAL A 63 7.84 -5.24 11.31
N ASN A 64 9.11 -5.63 11.18
CA ASN A 64 9.64 -6.94 11.60
C ASN A 64 9.79 -7.12 13.13
N ALA A 65 8.83 -6.64 13.90
CA ALA A 65 8.68 -6.92 15.32
C ALA A 65 8.15 -8.35 15.55
N ASN A 66 8.13 -8.79 16.81
CA ASN A 66 7.53 -10.05 17.21
C ASN A 66 6.43 -9.80 18.26
N PRO A 67 5.13 -9.98 17.93
CA PRO A 67 4.61 -10.41 16.62
C PRO A 67 4.78 -9.32 15.54
N LEU A 68 4.71 -9.73 14.26
CA LEU A 68 4.79 -8.81 13.11
C LEU A 68 3.70 -7.75 13.23
N LEU A 69 4.07 -6.48 13.07
CA LEU A 69 3.10 -5.38 13.00
C LEU A 69 2.83 -5.05 11.54
N SER A 70 1.56 -4.83 11.18
CA SER A 70 1.16 -4.48 9.82
C SER A 70 0.02 -3.48 9.82
N ALA A 71 0.06 -2.52 8.90
CA ALA A 71 -1.06 -1.65 8.56
C ALA A 71 -1.29 -1.67 7.05
N THR A 72 -2.54 -1.78 6.63
CA THR A 72 -2.92 -1.97 5.23
C THR A 72 -3.82 -0.84 4.76
N GLY A 73 -3.49 -0.26 3.61
CA GLY A 73 -4.33 0.68 2.88
C GLY A 73 -4.69 0.12 1.50
N LYS A 74 -5.85 0.50 0.99
CA LYS A 74 -6.34 0.09 -0.33
C LYS A 74 -6.11 1.18 -1.37
N LEU A 75 -5.59 0.79 -2.53
CA LEU A 75 -5.56 1.61 -3.74
C LEU A 75 -6.76 1.28 -4.63
N ASP A 76 -7.64 2.25 -4.85
CA ASP A 76 -8.72 2.19 -5.84
C ASP A 76 -8.38 3.08 -7.05
N VAL A 77 -8.16 2.45 -8.20
CA VAL A 77 -7.81 3.15 -9.45
C VAL A 77 -9.07 3.39 -10.27
N LYS A 78 -9.32 4.61 -10.76
CA LYS A 78 -10.44 4.96 -11.65
C LYS A 78 -9.91 5.36 -13.03
N ALA A 79 -10.56 4.87 -14.08
CA ALA A 79 -10.30 5.33 -15.44
C ALA A 79 -10.67 6.81 -15.58
N VAL A 80 -9.85 7.54 -16.35
CA VAL A 80 -10.22 8.87 -16.84
C VAL A 80 -11.14 8.65 -18.02
N PHE A 81 -12.44 8.83 -17.84
CA PHE A 81 -13.34 8.96 -18.98
C PHE A 81 -13.27 10.41 -19.43
N ASP A 82 -12.59 10.67 -20.55
CA ASP A 82 -12.82 11.91 -21.28
C ASP A 82 -14.27 11.85 -21.79
N GLU A 83 -15.15 12.67 -21.23
CA GLU A 83 -16.45 12.94 -21.85
C GLU A 83 -16.19 13.68 -23.17
N PHE A 84 -16.30 12.95 -24.29
CA PHE A 84 -16.45 13.51 -25.64
C PHE A 84 -17.81 13.11 -26.21
#